data_AF-A0A382HTA3-F1
#
_entry.id   AF-A0A382HTA3-F1
#
_cell.length_a   1.000
_cell.length_b   1.000
_cell.length_c   1.000
_cell.angle_alpha   90.00
_cell.angle_beta   90.00
_cell.angle_gamma   90.00
#
_symmetry.space_group_name_H-M   'P 1'
#
loop_
_entity.id
_entity.type
_entity.pdbx_description
1 polymer ?
#
loop_
_entity_poly.entity_id
_entity_poly.type
_entity_poly.pdbx_seq_one_letter_code
_entity_poly.pdbx_strand_id
1 'polypeptide(L)'
;MVIQDTDRLILTCLIYIPNPFMRGLKYPARNYLAMPTLEAALSRLGDGIVEVIGENQVKLLHTMGRDSSDQDSLVSLAIRLHSPEGILRDKGTRRLIFASLRKQDAENLAFMLGIEYSGSPYGALSETAFRKNSAMEKALFNYFQVEEPEPEATPSLPDTSSLVEAKHGLFPHQRRALIDIERVLEEEGGRVILHMPTGSGKTRTAMNLIAKHLNRSEGVVLWLAHSEELCEQAAEEFEKAWSYLGDRTVTLRRFFKSHEWEETDDGLVVAGLSKLWAHLRKEQTAMHWLAPKVSLIVFDEAHQSVAPTFRLPVDIVLNMNPDCKFLGLTATPGRTWDDIDEDMVLSNFYNNEKVTLEIEGYETPIHYLVDQGYLSKTKFERLDYDEIGTLEGTDFSFMEEGRE
;
A
#
# COMPACT_ATOMS: atom_id res chain seq x y z
N MET A 1 -49.37 32.14 -0.08
CA MET A 1 -49.11 33.58 -0.32
C MET A 1 -47.70 33.83 0.17
N VAL A 2 -46.66 33.75 -0.67
CA VAL A 2 -46.29 34.74 -1.71
C VAL A 2 -46.29 36.13 -1.05
N ILE A 3 -45.15 36.79 -0.83
CA ILE A 3 -44.45 37.61 -1.85
C ILE A 3 -43.05 38.02 -1.33
N GLN A 4 -42.05 37.78 -2.18
CA GLN A 4 -40.83 38.55 -2.53
C GLN A 4 -39.84 39.03 -1.45
N ASP A 5 -38.64 38.46 -1.51
CA ASP A 5 -37.40 39.03 -0.95
C ASP A 5 -36.23 38.91 -1.96
N THR A 6 -36.53 39.12 -3.25
CA THR A 6 -35.57 38.98 -4.37
C THR A 6 -34.87 40.28 -4.77
N ASP A 7 -35.24 41.43 -4.21
CA ASP A 7 -34.73 42.73 -4.70
C ASP A 7 -33.50 43.27 -3.93
N ARG A 8 -33.01 42.55 -2.90
CA ARG A 8 -31.85 43.01 -2.11
C ARG A 8 -30.50 42.42 -2.50
N LEU A 9 -30.45 41.41 -3.37
CA LEU A 9 -29.19 40.79 -3.81
C LEU A 9 -28.62 41.40 -5.10
N ILE A 10 -29.41 42.15 -5.87
CA ILE A 10 -28.95 42.74 -7.14
C ILE A 10 -28.15 44.04 -6.92
N LEU A 11 -28.34 44.75 -5.80
CA LEU A 11 -27.61 46.00 -5.56
C LEU A 11 -26.19 45.83 -4.99
N THR A 12 -25.84 44.67 -4.46
CA THR A 12 -24.57 44.51 -3.72
C THR A 12 -23.39 44.13 -4.62
N CYS A 13 -23.62 43.63 -5.84
CA CYS A 13 -22.53 43.30 -6.78
C CYS A 13 -21.98 44.50 -7.56
N LEU A 14 -22.60 45.68 -7.49
CA LEU A 14 -22.16 46.86 -8.25
C LEU A 14 -21.16 47.76 -7.51
N ILE A 15 -20.74 47.42 -6.28
CA ILE A 15 -19.89 48.30 -5.45
C ILE A 15 -18.41 47.87 -5.37
N TYR A 16 -18.00 46.74 -5.94
CA TYR A 16 -16.59 46.33 -5.87
C TYR A 16 -15.97 46.01 -7.23
N ILE A 17 -15.70 47.07 -8.01
CA ILE A 17 -14.61 47.06 -8.99
C ILE A 17 -13.66 48.20 -8.60
N PRO A 18 -12.57 47.93 -7.84
CA PRO A 18 -11.53 48.91 -7.64
C PRO A 18 -10.65 48.91 -8.90
N ASN A 19 -11.10 49.57 -9.98
CA ASN A 19 -10.22 49.92 -11.08
C ASN A 19 -9.76 51.37 -10.91
N PRO A 20 -8.47 51.63 -10.64
CA PRO A 20 -7.95 52.97 -10.35
C PRO A 20 -7.96 53.94 -11.55
N PHE A 21 -8.43 53.54 -12.74
CA PHE A 21 -8.52 54.40 -13.92
C PHE A 21 -9.83 55.18 -14.06
N MET A 22 -10.80 55.00 -13.16
CA MET A 22 -12.15 55.56 -13.30
C MET A 22 -12.34 56.86 -12.49
N ARG A 23 -11.53 57.89 -12.79
CA ARG A 23 -11.83 59.27 -12.37
C ARG A 23 -12.09 60.15 -13.61
N GLY A 24 -13.37 60.32 -13.94
CA GLY A 24 -13.82 61.54 -14.63
C GLY A 24 -14.35 61.41 -16.06
N LEU A 25 -15.34 60.55 -16.32
CA LEU A 25 -16.17 60.65 -17.53
C LEU A 25 -17.66 60.52 -17.14
N LYS A 26 -18.45 61.58 -17.40
CA LYS A 26 -19.90 61.65 -17.16
C LYS A 26 -20.65 61.18 -18.40
N TYR A 27 -21.43 60.10 -18.30
CA TYR A 27 -22.60 59.82 -19.16
C TYR A 27 -23.76 59.30 -18.29
N PRO A 28 -25.02 59.46 -18.72
CA PRO A 28 -26.17 59.49 -17.85
C PRO A 28 -26.57 58.09 -17.39
N ALA A 29 -26.94 57.99 -16.11
CA ALA A 29 -27.55 56.81 -15.52
C ALA A 29 -28.82 56.41 -16.28
N ARG A 30 -28.73 55.37 -17.14
CA ARG A 30 -29.89 54.66 -17.67
C ARG A 30 -29.50 53.24 -18.09
N ASN A 31 -30.31 52.30 -17.60
CA ASN A 31 -30.28 50.85 -17.76
C ASN A 31 -29.22 50.13 -16.89
N TYR A 32 -29.72 49.42 -15.88
CA TYR A 32 -28.99 48.30 -15.28
C TYR A 32 -28.44 47.41 -16.41
N LEU A 33 -27.12 47.25 -16.47
CA LEU A 33 -26.46 46.37 -17.44
C LEU A 33 -26.99 44.94 -17.23
N ALA A 34 -27.88 44.48 -18.09
CA ALA A 34 -28.17 43.06 -18.20
C ALA A 34 -26.94 42.40 -18.86
N MET A 35 -26.01 41.89 -18.05
CA MET A 35 -24.85 41.16 -18.55
C MET A 35 -25.33 39.83 -19.16
N PRO A 36 -25.08 39.57 -20.45
CA PRO A 36 -25.52 38.32 -21.08
C PRO A 36 -24.73 37.13 -20.53
N THR A 37 -25.40 36.00 -20.30
CA THR A 37 -24.69 34.74 -19.98
C THR A 37 -23.96 34.22 -21.22
N LEU A 38 -22.95 33.36 -21.01
CA LEU A 38 -22.24 32.71 -22.11
C LEU A 38 -23.20 31.91 -23.01
N GLU A 39 -24.18 31.21 -22.43
CA GLU A 39 -25.19 30.44 -23.18
C GLU A 39 -26.00 31.36 -24.09
N ALA A 40 -26.42 32.52 -23.59
CA ALA A 40 -27.18 33.48 -24.37
C ALA A 40 -26.35 34.08 -25.53
N ALA A 41 -25.04 34.26 -25.34
CA ALA A 41 -24.14 34.72 -26.38
C ALA A 41 -23.87 33.64 -27.44
N LEU A 42 -23.74 32.37 -27.02
CA LEU A 42 -23.58 31.22 -27.89
C LEU A 42 -24.85 30.91 -28.69
N SER A 43 -26.03 31.02 -28.08
CA SER A 43 -27.32 30.82 -28.76
C SER A 43 -27.51 31.81 -29.92
N ARG A 44 -27.01 33.06 -29.77
CA ARG A 44 -27.04 34.10 -30.83
C ARG A 44 -26.13 33.82 -32.02
N LEU A 45 -25.21 32.86 -31.94
CA LEU A 45 -24.35 32.49 -33.07
C LEU A 45 -25.13 31.80 -34.19
N GLY A 46 -26.31 31.24 -33.91
CA GLY A 46 -27.05 30.41 -34.87
C GLY A 46 -26.15 29.29 -35.41
N ASP A 47 -26.08 29.16 -36.73
CA ASP A 47 -25.24 28.18 -37.43
C ASP A 47 -23.74 28.31 -37.11
N GLY A 48 -23.28 29.48 -36.66
CA GLY A 48 -21.89 29.71 -36.25
C GLY A 48 -21.45 28.90 -35.02
N ILE A 49 -22.39 28.29 -34.28
CA ILE A 49 -22.08 27.38 -33.17
C ILE A 49 -21.35 26.11 -33.65
N VAL A 50 -21.52 25.74 -34.93
CA VAL A 50 -20.83 24.59 -35.55
C VAL A 50 -19.31 24.81 -35.58
N GLU A 51 -18.84 26.05 -35.73
CA GLU A 51 -17.42 26.38 -35.67
C GLU A 51 -16.85 26.24 -34.25
N VAL A 52 -17.69 26.48 -33.22
CA VAL A 52 -17.30 26.30 -31.81
C VAL A 52 -17.23 24.82 -31.43
N ILE A 53 -18.12 23.98 -31.97
CA ILE A 53 -18.17 22.53 -31.72
C ILE A 53 -17.15 21.75 -32.59
N GLY A 54 -16.89 22.26 -33.80
CA GLY A 54 -16.07 21.63 -34.83
C GLY A 54 -16.89 20.76 -35.80
N GLU A 55 -16.66 20.95 -37.11
CA GLU A 55 -17.43 20.29 -38.18
C GLU A 55 -17.44 18.76 -38.08
N ASN A 56 -16.33 18.16 -37.65
CA ASN A 56 -16.22 16.70 -37.54
C ASN A 56 -17.09 16.13 -36.41
N GLN A 57 -17.20 16.86 -35.29
CA GLN A 57 -18.04 16.46 -34.16
C GLN A 57 -19.52 16.58 -34.52
N VAL A 58 -19.89 17.61 -35.27
CA VAL A 58 -21.26 17.80 -35.76
C VAL A 58 -21.65 16.71 -36.79
N LYS A 59 -20.76 16.36 -37.73
CA LYS A 59 -20.97 15.24 -38.68
C LYS A 59 -21.19 13.90 -37.95
N LEU A 60 -20.49 13.67 -36.85
CA LEU A 60 -20.64 12.47 -36.03
C LEU A 60 -22.02 12.41 -35.36
N LEU A 61 -22.52 13.52 -34.84
CA LEU A 61 -23.86 13.60 -34.24
C LEU A 61 -24.98 13.34 -35.24
N HIS A 62 -24.87 13.90 -36.45
CA HIS A 62 -25.81 13.65 -37.54
C HIS A 62 -25.84 12.17 -37.94
N THR A 63 -24.68 11.51 -37.96
CA THR A 63 -24.57 10.08 -38.25
C THR A 63 -25.21 9.22 -37.16
N MET A 64 -25.22 9.71 -35.91
CA MET A 64 -25.82 9.04 -34.75
C MET A 64 -27.33 9.30 -34.58
N GLY A 65 -27.97 10.02 -35.50
CA GLY A 65 -29.43 10.24 -35.49
C GLY A 65 -29.95 11.09 -34.32
N ARG A 66 -29.09 11.91 -33.69
CA ARG A 66 -29.52 12.90 -32.70
C ARG A 66 -29.87 14.20 -33.41
N ASP A 67 -31.08 14.70 -33.21
CA ASP A 67 -31.54 15.95 -33.81
C ASP A 67 -30.58 17.10 -33.47
N SER A 68 -29.90 17.61 -34.50
CA SER A 68 -28.99 18.75 -34.44
C SER A 68 -29.71 20.08 -34.70
N SER A 69 -31.04 20.07 -34.76
CA SER A 69 -31.86 21.22 -35.15
C SER A 69 -32.21 22.13 -33.98
N ASP A 70 -31.96 21.69 -32.74
CA ASP A 70 -32.21 22.49 -31.55
C ASP A 70 -30.95 23.25 -31.13
N GLN A 71 -31.04 24.58 -31.16
CA GLN A 71 -29.92 25.49 -30.85
C GLN A 71 -29.45 25.33 -29.40
N ASP A 72 -30.37 25.10 -28.46
CA ASP A 72 -30.01 24.97 -27.03
C ASP A 72 -29.23 23.68 -26.76
N SER A 73 -29.57 22.61 -27.48
CA SER A 73 -28.83 21.35 -27.47
C SER A 73 -27.40 21.50 -28.02
N LEU A 74 -27.22 22.28 -29.09
CA LEU A 74 -25.90 22.57 -29.66
C LEU A 74 -25.04 23.43 -28.70
N VAL A 75 -25.63 24.44 -28.07
CA VAL A 75 -24.95 25.27 -27.06
C VAL A 75 -24.50 24.43 -25.86
N SER A 76 -25.39 23.58 -25.34
CA SER A 76 -25.09 22.68 -24.22
C SER A 76 -23.95 21.71 -24.57
N LEU A 77 -23.93 21.23 -25.81
CA LEU A 77 -22.85 20.37 -26.29
C LEU A 77 -21.51 21.13 -26.39
N ALA A 78 -21.52 22.35 -26.94
CA ALA A 78 -20.32 23.18 -27.07
C ALA A 78 -19.67 23.41 -25.69
N ILE A 79 -20.49 23.76 -24.70
CA ILE A 79 -20.06 23.96 -23.31
C ILE A 79 -19.48 22.66 -22.73
N ARG A 80 -20.11 21.51 -22.97
CA ARG A 80 -19.61 20.22 -22.46
C ARG A 80 -18.29 19.80 -23.11
N LEU A 81 -18.09 20.09 -24.39
CA LEU A 81 -16.88 19.70 -25.12
C LEU A 81 -15.68 20.58 -24.79
N HIS A 82 -15.90 21.88 -24.64
CA HIS A 82 -14.81 22.86 -24.56
C HIS A 82 -14.71 23.57 -23.21
N SER A 83 -15.65 23.36 -22.29
CA SER A 83 -15.87 24.14 -21.06
C SER A 83 -16.15 25.63 -21.32
N PRO A 84 -16.90 26.33 -20.44
CA PRO A 84 -17.10 27.78 -20.56
C PRO A 84 -15.77 28.55 -20.63
N GLU A 85 -14.81 28.14 -19.80
CA GLU A 85 -13.45 28.68 -19.71
C GLU A 85 -12.71 28.56 -21.05
N GLY A 86 -12.73 27.35 -21.61
CA GLY A 86 -11.98 27.02 -22.83
C GLY A 86 -12.54 27.76 -24.04
N ILE A 87 -13.86 27.90 -24.10
CA ILE A 87 -14.56 28.70 -25.12
C ILE A 87 -14.13 30.17 -25.05
N LEU A 88 -13.98 30.75 -23.85
CA LEU A 88 -13.55 32.15 -23.70
C LEU A 88 -12.02 32.33 -23.78
N ARG A 89 -11.23 31.26 -23.61
CA ARG A 89 -9.77 31.30 -23.78
C ARG A 89 -9.35 31.22 -25.24
N ASP A 90 -10.06 30.43 -26.05
CA ASP A 90 -9.76 30.30 -27.47
C ASP A 90 -10.01 31.60 -28.24
N LYS A 91 -9.08 31.95 -29.13
CA LYS A 91 -9.12 33.22 -29.85
C LYS A 91 -10.15 33.19 -30.99
N GLY A 92 -10.36 32.04 -31.62
CA GLY A 92 -11.31 31.87 -32.71
C GLY A 92 -12.75 31.99 -32.20
N THR A 93 -13.10 31.21 -31.19
CA THR A 93 -14.42 31.22 -30.55
C THR A 93 -14.76 32.58 -29.95
N ARG A 94 -13.82 33.25 -29.27
CA ARG A 94 -14.04 34.61 -28.74
C ARG A 94 -14.43 35.61 -29.83
N ARG A 95 -13.80 35.53 -31.00
CA ARG A 95 -14.11 36.45 -32.10
C ARG A 95 -15.54 36.26 -32.59
N LEU A 96 -15.99 35.02 -32.70
CA LEU A 96 -17.37 34.69 -33.05
C LEU A 96 -18.35 35.22 -32.00
N ILE A 97 -18.06 34.99 -30.72
CA ILE A 97 -18.88 35.47 -29.60
C ILE A 97 -18.96 37.00 -29.60
N PHE A 98 -17.83 37.69 -29.74
CA PHE A 98 -17.83 39.16 -29.77
C PHE A 98 -18.59 39.71 -30.98
N ALA A 99 -18.49 39.05 -32.14
CA ALA A 99 -19.25 39.44 -33.33
C ALA A 99 -20.77 39.20 -33.19
N SER A 100 -21.20 38.25 -32.35
CA SER A 100 -22.63 37.99 -32.09
C SER A 100 -23.26 38.91 -31.04
N LEU A 101 -22.45 39.68 -30.31
CA LEU A 101 -22.93 40.65 -29.34
C LEU A 101 -23.64 41.82 -30.03
N ARG A 102 -24.72 42.31 -29.41
CA ARG A 102 -25.37 43.56 -29.84
C ARG A 102 -24.39 44.71 -29.65
N LYS A 103 -24.54 45.78 -30.44
CA LYS A 103 -23.65 46.95 -30.37
C LYS A 103 -23.49 47.46 -28.94
N GLN A 104 -24.59 47.59 -28.20
CA GLN A 104 -24.58 48.03 -26.80
C GLN A 104 -23.84 47.06 -25.86
N ASP A 105 -23.96 45.75 -26.07
CA ASP A 105 -23.26 44.72 -25.29
C ASP A 105 -21.75 44.77 -25.56
N ALA A 106 -21.36 44.94 -26.83
CA ALA A 106 -19.97 45.09 -27.23
C ALA A 106 -19.32 46.37 -26.69
N GLU A 107 -20.04 47.50 -26.68
CA GLU A 107 -19.59 48.77 -26.08
C GLU A 107 -19.39 48.61 -24.56
N ASN A 108 -20.31 47.93 -23.87
CA ASN A 108 -20.23 47.64 -22.44
C ASN A 108 -19.04 46.73 -22.10
N LEU A 109 -18.81 45.68 -22.90
CA LEU A 109 -17.67 44.78 -22.72
C LEU A 109 -16.34 45.51 -22.93
N ALA A 110 -16.21 46.31 -24.00
CA ALA A 110 -15.02 47.12 -24.25
C ALA A 110 -14.73 48.08 -23.09
N PHE A 111 -15.78 48.70 -22.53
CA PHE A 111 -15.66 49.56 -21.37
C PHE A 111 -15.18 48.81 -20.12
N MET A 112 -15.75 47.64 -19.81
CA MET A 112 -15.33 46.85 -18.64
C MET A 112 -13.90 46.31 -18.78
N LEU A 113 -13.46 46.02 -20.00
CA LEU A 113 -12.10 45.59 -20.29
C LEU A 113 -11.11 46.77 -20.38
N GLY A 114 -11.57 48.02 -20.34
CA GLY A 114 -10.74 49.22 -20.45
C GLY A 114 -10.11 49.42 -21.84
N ILE A 115 -10.78 48.95 -22.89
CA ILE A 115 -10.30 49.01 -24.27
C ILE A 115 -10.83 50.27 -24.95
N GLU A 116 -9.93 51.15 -25.39
CA GLU A 116 -10.26 52.31 -26.21
C GLU A 116 -10.37 51.92 -27.69
N TYR A 117 -11.38 52.47 -28.39
CA TYR A 117 -11.58 52.21 -29.81
C TYR A 117 -12.13 53.45 -30.53
N SER A 118 -11.77 53.62 -31.80
CA SER A 118 -12.32 54.67 -32.68
C SER A 118 -13.29 54.04 -33.69
N GLY A 119 -14.59 54.26 -33.50
CA GLY A 119 -15.64 53.78 -34.40
C GLY A 119 -16.35 52.51 -33.89
N SER A 120 -15.85 51.33 -34.25
CA SER A 120 -16.50 50.05 -33.95
C SER A 120 -15.81 49.29 -32.80
N PRO A 121 -16.54 48.86 -31.74
CA PRO A 121 -15.95 48.13 -30.61
C PRO A 121 -15.47 46.72 -30.99
N TYR A 122 -16.04 46.12 -32.04
CA TYR A 122 -15.79 44.73 -32.43
C TYR A 122 -14.34 44.48 -32.85
N GLY A 123 -13.73 45.42 -33.57
CA GLY A 123 -12.33 45.30 -34.03
C GLY A 123 -11.37 45.24 -32.85
N ALA A 124 -11.48 46.20 -31.94
CA ALA A 124 -10.63 46.28 -30.76
C ALA A 124 -10.78 45.07 -29.83
N LEU A 125 -12.02 44.58 -29.62
CA LEU A 125 -12.28 43.35 -28.86
C LEU A 125 -11.64 42.12 -29.51
N SER A 126 -11.70 42.00 -30.84
CA SER A 126 -11.19 40.84 -31.59
C SER A 126 -9.65 40.73 -31.65
N GLU A 127 -8.96 41.85 -31.45
CA GLU A 127 -7.49 41.95 -31.47
C GLU A 127 -6.86 41.87 -30.09
N THR A 128 -7.66 42.08 -29.04
CA THR A 128 -7.18 42.04 -27.65
C THR A 128 -6.68 40.65 -27.27
N ALA A 129 -5.49 40.61 -26.66
CA ALA A 129 -4.88 39.39 -26.15
C ALA A 129 -5.17 39.23 -24.64
N PHE A 130 -5.79 38.12 -24.27
CA PHE A 130 -6.05 37.77 -22.87
C PHE A 130 -4.98 36.79 -22.38
N ARG A 131 -4.22 37.17 -21.36
CA ARG A 131 -3.24 36.27 -20.71
C ARG A 131 -3.94 35.45 -19.62
N LYS A 132 -3.54 34.18 -19.47
CA LYS A 132 -4.01 33.29 -18.38
C LYS A 132 -3.76 33.96 -17.03
N ASN A 133 -4.77 33.95 -16.16
CA ASN A 133 -4.84 34.57 -14.83
C ASN A 133 -4.70 36.10 -14.80
N SER A 134 -4.94 36.80 -15.90
CA SER A 134 -4.87 38.28 -15.93
C SER A 134 -6.16 38.94 -15.44
N ALA A 135 -6.07 40.20 -14.99
CA ALA A 135 -7.24 40.99 -14.60
C ALA A 135 -8.27 41.14 -15.74
N MET A 136 -7.81 41.18 -16.99
CA MET A 136 -8.68 41.24 -18.17
C MET A 136 -9.41 39.92 -18.43
N GLU A 137 -8.78 38.77 -18.16
CA GLU A 137 -9.45 37.46 -18.27
C GLU A 137 -10.53 37.31 -17.19
N LYS A 138 -10.24 37.73 -15.95
CA LYS A 138 -11.23 37.74 -14.85
C LYS A 138 -12.42 38.64 -15.18
N ALA A 139 -12.17 39.83 -15.71
CA ALA A 139 -13.22 40.75 -16.15
C ALA A 139 -14.08 40.15 -17.29
N LEU A 140 -13.46 39.41 -18.20
CA LEU A 140 -14.15 38.71 -19.28
C LEU A 140 -15.06 37.58 -18.75
N PHE A 141 -14.55 36.75 -17.82
CA PHE A 141 -15.34 35.69 -17.20
C PHE A 141 -16.51 36.24 -16.41
N ASN A 142 -16.29 37.31 -15.62
CA ASN A 142 -17.35 37.98 -14.87
C ASN A 142 -18.45 38.55 -15.79
N TYR A 143 -18.08 39.15 -16.94
CA TYR A 143 -19.08 39.66 -17.89
C TYR A 143 -20.02 38.58 -18.43
N PHE A 144 -19.48 37.40 -18.74
CA PHE A 144 -20.28 36.27 -19.23
C PHE A 144 -20.83 35.37 -18.12
N GLN A 145 -20.66 35.76 -16.85
CA GLN A 145 -21.07 34.99 -15.67
C GLN A 145 -20.45 33.58 -15.60
N VAL A 146 -19.21 33.45 -16.06
CA VAL A 146 -18.43 32.22 -15.95
C VAL A 146 -17.67 32.25 -14.62
N GLU A 147 -17.81 31.19 -13.81
CA GLU A 147 -17.07 31.05 -12.56
C GLU A 147 -15.56 31.04 -12.83
N GLU A 148 -14.76 31.70 -11.99
CA GLU A 148 -13.30 31.68 -12.18
C GLU A 148 -12.78 30.25 -11.94
N PRO A 149 -11.97 29.69 -12.87
CA PRO A 149 -11.41 28.36 -12.67
C PRO A 149 -10.44 28.42 -11.50
N GLU A 150 -10.55 27.46 -10.58
CA GLU A 150 -9.57 27.35 -9.49
C GLU A 150 -8.16 27.28 -10.10
N PRO A 151 -7.18 28.01 -9.53
CA PRO A 151 -5.82 27.97 -10.02
C PRO A 151 -5.36 26.51 -10.00
N GLU A 152 -5.05 25.96 -11.19
CA GLU A 152 -4.45 24.64 -11.33
C GLU A 152 -3.31 24.53 -10.31
N ALA A 153 -3.48 23.67 -9.30
CA ALA A 153 -2.45 23.43 -8.31
C ALA A 153 -1.20 22.99 -9.07
N THR A 154 -0.15 23.81 -9.09
CA THR A 154 1.15 23.41 -9.62
C THR A 154 1.53 22.13 -8.88
N PRO A 155 1.69 20.98 -9.56
CA PRO A 155 2.06 19.76 -8.88
C PRO A 155 3.42 20.00 -8.23
N SER A 156 3.45 19.96 -6.90
CA SER A 156 4.70 20.02 -6.15
C SER A 156 5.55 18.84 -6.58
N LEU A 157 6.74 19.11 -7.12
CA LEU A 157 7.68 18.05 -7.43
C LEU A 157 8.03 17.34 -6.11
N PRO A 158 8.01 16.00 -6.07
CA PRO A 158 8.46 15.27 -4.89
C PRO A 158 9.94 15.59 -4.60
N ASP A 159 10.32 15.48 -3.34
CA ASP A 159 11.69 15.74 -2.89
C ASP A 159 12.71 14.89 -3.66
N THR A 160 13.92 15.43 -3.87
CA THR A 160 15.02 14.72 -4.55
C THR A 160 15.41 13.42 -3.85
N SER A 161 15.24 13.35 -2.53
CA SER A 161 15.50 12.17 -1.73
C SER A 161 14.49 12.07 -0.61
N SER A 162 13.84 10.90 -0.50
CA SER A 162 12.98 10.56 0.63
C SER A 162 13.41 9.21 1.21
N LEU A 163 13.30 9.07 2.53
CA LEU A 163 13.52 7.80 3.19
C LEU A 163 12.26 6.93 2.99
N VAL A 164 12.47 5.68 2.59
CA VAL A 164 11.40 4.69 2.42
C VAL A 164 11.59 3.61 3.47
N GLU A 165 10.60 3.44 4.33
CA GLU A 165 10.64 2.48 5.42
C GLU A 165 9.96 1.16 5.05
N ALA A 166 10.62 0.05 5.37
CA ALA A 166 10.06 -1.28 5.17
C ALA A 166 9.08 -1.63 6.30
N LYS A 167 7.82 -1.88 5.95
CA LYS A 167 6.75 -2.22 6.93
C LYS A 167 7.00 -3.54 7.67
N HIS A 168 7.68 -4.50 7.03
CA HIS A 168 8.16 -5.74 7.66
C HIS A 168 9.68 -5.90 7.49
N GLY A 169 10.44 -4.81 7.71
CA GLY A 169 11.91 -4.83 7.60
C GLY A 169 12.59 -5.77 8.59
N LEU A 170 13.79 -6.25 8.24
CA LEU A 170 14.66 -7.03 9.11
C LEU A 170 15.81 -6.17 9.68
N PHE A 171 16.22 -6.45 10.91
CA PHE A 171 17.42 -5.85 11.49
C PHE A 171 18.70 -6.24 10.74
N PRO A 172 19.79 -5.47 10.85
CA PRO A 172 21.04 -5.75 10.13
C PRO A 172 21.57 -7.18 10.33
N HIS A 173 21.54 -7.71 11.56
CA HIS A 173 22.00 -9.08 11.86
C HIS A 173 21.10 -10.15 11.24
N GLN A 174 19.78 -9.93 11.23
CA GLN A 174 18.82 -10.84 10.58
C GLN A 174 19.02 -10.85 9.06
N ARG A 175 19.30 -9.70 8.44
CA ARG A 175 19.57 -9.60 7.00
C ARG A 175 20.83 -10.36 6.60
N ARG A 176 21.91 -10.25 7.38
CA ARG A 176 23.15 -11.01 7.13
C ARG A 176 22.91 -12.51 7.25
N ALA A 177 22.30 -12.95 8.36
CA ALA A 177 21.95 -14.35 8.56
C ALA A 177 21.08 -14.91 7.43
N LEU A 178 20.11 -14.12 6.94
CA LEU A 178 19.28 -14.51 5.81
C LEU A 178 20.09 -14.74 4.52
N ILE A 179 21.06 -13.88 4.22
CA ILE A 179 21.95 -14.04 3.05
C ILE A 179 22.78 -15.32 3.18
N ASP A 180 23.34 -15.60 4.36
CA ASP A 180 24.14 -16.81 4.59
C ASP A 180 23.30 -18.08 4.48
N ILE A 181 22.07 -18.07 5.03
CA ILE A 181 21.11 -19.17 4.88
C ILE A 181 20.76 -19.39 3.40
N GLU A 182 20.43 -18.32 2.66
CA GLU A 182 20.07 -18.43 1.24
C GLU A 182 21.21 -19.05 0.44
N ARG A 183 22.47 -18.66 0.71
CA ARG A 183 23.64 -19.25 0.04
C ARG A 183 23.73 -20.76 0.26
N VAL A 184 23.62 -21.22 1.50
CA VAL A 184 23.71 -22.67 1.82
C VAL A 184 22.51 -23.43 1.25
N LEU A 185 21.31 -22.86 1.32
CA LEU A 185 20.09 -23.50 0.82
C LEU A 185 19.99 -23.53 -0.72
N GLU A 186 20.83 -22.80 -1.44
CA GLU A 186 20.91 -22.86 -2.91
C GLU A 186 21.85 -23.96 -3.42
N GLU A 187 22.65 -24.57 -2.53
CA GLU A 187 23.47 -25.74 -2.85
C GLU A 187 22.62 -27.02 -2.98
N GLU A 188 23.13 -28.02 -3.72
CA GLU A 188 22.45 -29.30 -3.90
C GLU A 188 22.27 -30.02 -2.56
N GLY A 189 21.02 -30.32 -2.20
CA GLY A 189 20.68 -30.88 -0.90
C GLY A 189 20.92 -29.91 0.27
N GLY A 190 20.78 -28.59 0.05
CA GLY A 190 21.01 -27.54 1.04
C GLY A 190 20.24 -27.75 2.35
N ARG A 191 20.99 -27.94 3.44
CA ARG A 191 20.48 -28.05 4.82
C ARG A 191 21.29 -27.11 5.69
N VAL A 192 20.64 -26.39 6.60
CA VAL A 192 21.34 -25.45 7.48
C VAL A 192 20.63 -25.27 8.81
N ILE A 193 21.40 -25.09 9.88
CA ILE A 193 20.88 -24.64 11.18
C ILE A 193 21.13 -23.14 11.32
N LEU A 194 20.06 -22.39 11.56
CA LEU A 194 20.11 -21.02 12.06
C LEU A 194 20.16 -21.03 13.59
N HIS A 195 21.33 -20.68 14.12
CA HIS A 195 21.52 -20.47 15.54
C HIS A 195 21.47 -18.97 15.86
N MET A 196 20.40 -18.56 16.55
CA MET A 196 20.30 -17.20 17.10
C MET A 196 19.69 -17.23 18.51
N PRO A 197 20.13 -16.35 19.44
CA PRO A 197 19.56 -16.29 20.78
C PRO A 197 18.03 -16.10 20.81
N THR A 198 17.36 -16.50 21.87
CA THR A 198 15.93 -16.16 22.05
C THR A 198 15.74 -14.65 22.07
N GLY A 199 14.67 -14.15 21.45
CA GLY A 199 14.40 -12.72 21.31
C GLY A 199 15.16 -12.00 20.18
N SER A 200 16.14 -12.64 19.54
CA SER A 200 16.88 -12.07 18.40
C SER A 200 16.09 -11.99 17.08
N GLY A 201 14.88 -12.55 17.05
CA GLY A 201 13.98 -12.56 15.90
C GLY A 201 14.17 -13.71 14.92
N LYS A 202 14.41 -14.94 15.41
CA LYS A 202 14.50 -16.17 14.59
C LYS A 202 13.27 -16.37 13.69
N THR A 203 12.08 -16.41 14.27
CA THR A 203 10.83 -16.63 13.56
C THR A 203 10.61 -15.60 12.46
N ARG A 204 10.83 -14.32 12.76
CA ARG A 204 10.71 -13.23 11.76
C ARG A 204 11.72 -13.36 10.61
N THR A 205 12.94 -13.81 10.90
CA THR A 205 13.97 -14.08 9.88
C THR A 205 13.55 -15.24 8.98
N ALA A 206 13.05 -16.33 9.59
CA ALA A 206 12.53 -17.49 8.86
C ALA A 206 11.32 -17.13 8.00
N MET A 207 10.37 -16.31 8.49
CA MET A 207 9.22 -15.89 7.68
C MET A 207 9.62 -15.02 6.48
N ASN A 208 10.66 -14.20 6.61
CA ASN A 208 11.20 -13.47 5.46
C ASN A 208 11.82 -14.42 4.43
N LEU A 209 12.54 -15.46 4.86
CA LEU A 209 13.05 -16.50 3.97
C LEU A 209 11.90 -17.23 3.26
N ILE A 210 10.89 -17.66 4.01
CA ILE A 210 9.71 -18.36 3.49
C ILE A 210 9.01 -17.49 2.46
N ALA A 211 8.79 -16.20 2.76
CA ALA A 211 8.15 -15.27 1.84
C ALA A 211 8.96 -15.13 0.53
N LYS A 212 10.27 -14.95 0.62
CA LYS A 212 11.16 -14.92 -0.56
C LYS A 212 11.12 -16.23 -1.35
N HIS A 213 11.14 -17.37 -0.66
CA HIS A 213 11.15 -18.70 -1.27
C HIS A 213 9.85 -18.95 -2.04
N LEU A 214 8.70 -18.69 -1.43
CA LEU A 214 7.39 -18.83 -2.07
C LEU A 214 7.18 -17.82 -3.21
N ASN A 215 7.69 -16.59 -3.12
CA ASN A 215 7.61 -15.64 -4.24
C ASN A 215 8.44 -16.08 -5.46
N ARG A 216 9.52 -16.87 -5.27
CA ARG A 216 10.35 -17.38 -6.38
C ARG A 216 9.69 -18.57 -7.09
N SER A 217 8.91 -19.37 -6.38
CA SER A 217 8.27 -20.58 -6.92
C SER A 217 7.04 -20.98 -6.11
N GLU A 218 6.02 -21.48 -6.81
CA GLU A 218 4.89 -22.15 -6.18
C GLU A 218 5.31 -23.45 -5.49
N GLY A 219 4.68 -23.76 -4.37
CA GLY A 219 4.89 -24.99 -3.63
C GLY A 219 4.57 -24.85 -2.15
N VAL A 220 4.85 -25.90 -1.40
CA VAL A 220 4.53 -25.95 0.03
C VAL A 220 5.78 -25.76 0.87
N VAL A 221 5.69 -24.89 1.87
CA VAL A 221 6.63 -24.86 2.99
C VAL A 221 6.01 -25.62 4.15
N LEU A 222 6.77 -26.55 4.74
CA LEU A 222 6.35 -27.31 5.91
C LEU A 222 7.07 -26.78 7.16
N TRP A 223 6.34 -26.11 8.04
CA TRP A 223 6.82 -25.68 9.35
C TRP A 223 6.49 -26.72 10.42
N LEU A 224 7.49 -27.18 11.14
CA LEU A 224 7.38 -28.19 12.20
C LEU A 224 7.74 -27.57 13.55
N ALA A 225 6.87 -27.73 14.54
CA ALA A 225 7.14 -27.30 15.91
C ALA A 225 6.55 -28.29 16.93
N HIS A 226 7.12 -28.30 18.13
CA HIS A 226 6.79 -29.29 19.16
C HIS A 226 5.57 -28.94 20.01
N SER A 227 5.31 -27.65 20.22
CA SER A 227 4.20 -27.14 21.02
C SER A 227 3.15 -26.45 20.15
N GLU A 228 1.89 -26.48 20.58
CA GLU A 228 0.79 -25.86 19.85
C GLU A 228 0.87 -24.32 19.87
N GLU A 229 1.46 -23.75 20.92
CA GLU A 229 1.73 -22.32 21.04
C GLU A 229 2.76 -21.86 20.00
N LEU A 230 3.84 -22.61 19.81
CA LEU A 230 4.85 -22.31 18.79
C LEU A 230 4.27 -22.42 17.38
N CYS A 231 3.42 -23.42 17.14
CA CYS A 231 2.68 -23.53 15.87
C CYS A 231 1.79 -22.30 15.61
N GLU A 232 1.03 -21.84 16.61
CA GLU A 232 0.18 -20.65 16.44
C GLU A 232 1.02 -19.39 16.18
N GLN A 233 2.12 -19.19 16.91
CA GLN A 233 3.03 -18.07 16.70
C GLN A 233 3.62 -18.05 15.29
N ALA A 234 3.97 -19.22 14.74
CA ALA A 234 4.45 -19.32 13.38
C ALA A 234 3.34 -18.98 12.36
N ALA A 235 2.12 -19.48 12.57
CA ALA A 235 0.99 -19.19 11.68
C ALA A 235 0.64 -17.69 11.65
N GLU A 236 0.56 -17.04 12.82
CA GLU A 236 0.29 -15.61 12.96
C GLU A 236 1.40 -14.73 12.36
N GLU A 237 2.68 -15.06 12.61
CA GLU A 237 3.80 -14.30 12.05
C GLU A 237 3.90 -14.50 10.53
N PHE A 238 3.53 -15.66 10.00
CA PHE A 238 3.44 -15.88 8.55
C PHE A 238 2.36 -15.01 7.91
N GLU A 239 1.14 -15.01 8.46
CA GLU A 239 0.03 -14.19 7.95
C GLU A 239 0.43 -12.71 7.91
N LYS A 240 1.04 -12.24 9.00
CA LYS A 240 1.58 -10.89 9.08
C LYS A 240 2.67 -10.63 8.04
N ALA A 241 3.70 -11.47 7.97
CA ALA A 241 4.81 -11.29 7.04
C ALA A 241 4.33 -11.33 5.57
N TRP A 242 3.51 -12.31 5.22
CA TRP A 242 2.98 -12.48 3.86
C TRP A 242 2.11 -11.30 3.43
N SER A 243 1.34 -10.69 4.33
CA SER A 243 0.55 -9.48 4.01
C SER A 243 1.38 -8.28 3.54
N TYR A 244 2.67 -8.25 3.86
CA TYR A 244 3.60 -7.20 3.44
C TYR A 244 4.57 -7.64 2.34
N LEU A 245 4.94 -8.93 2.31
CA LEU A 245 6.03 -9.44 1.48
C LEU A 245 5.55 -10.32 0.31
N GLY A 246 4.36 -10.90 0.39
CA GLY A 246 3.82 -11.82 -0.60
C GLY A 246 3.33 -11.12 -1.87
N ASP A 247 3.41 -11.82 -3.00
CA ASP A 247 2.97 -11.33 -4.31
C ASP A 247 1.65 -11.96 -4.81
N ARG A 248 1.13 -12.96 -4.09
CA ARG A 248 -0.11 -13.68 -4.43
C ARG A 248 -0.86 -14.18 -3.19
N THR A 249 -2.04 -14.74 -3.41
CA THR A 249 -2.79 -15.46 -2.36
C THR A 249 -2.23 -16.87 -2.21
N VAL A 250 -1.94 -17.28 -0.98
CA VAL A 250 -1.45 -18.62 -0.64
C VAL A 250 -2.26 -19.21 0.51
N THR A 251 -2.23 -20.54 0.65
CA THR A 251 -2.93 -21.21 1.76
C THR A 251 -2.04 -21.28 3.00
N LEU A 252 -2.56 -20.83 4.14
CA LEU A 252 -2.00 -21.10 5.47
C LEU A 252 -2.78 -22.23 6.12
N ARG A 253 -2.16 -23.42 6.21
CA ARG A 253 -2.75 -24.62 6.81
C ARG A 253 -2.22 -24.81 8.22
N ARG A 254 -3.15 -24.95 9.18
CA ARG A 254 -2.84 -25.35 10.56
C ARG A 254 -3.09 -26.86 10.70
N PHE A 255 -2.12 -27.60 11.22
CA PHE A 255 -2.24 -29.02 11.53
C PHE A 255 -1.73 -29.32 12.96
N PHE A 256 -2.47 -28.76 13.92
CA PHE A 256 -2.29 -28.90 15.37
C PHE A 256 -3.64 -28.63 16.05
N LYS A 257 -3.79 -28.88 17.36
CA LYS A 257 -5.10 -28.84 18.05
C LYS A 257 -6.13 -29.73 17.33
N SER A 258 -7.34 -29.21 17.11
CA SER A 258 -8.45 -29.88 16.42
C SER A 258 -8.42 -29.75 14.89
N HIS A 259 -7.39 -29.15 14.28
CA HIS A 259 -7.34 -28.98 12.82
C HIS A 259 -6.96 -30.27 12.10
N GLU A 260 -7.77 -30.70 11.13
CA GLU A 260 -7.55 -31.94 10.39
C GLU A 260 -6.56 -31.78 9.23
N TRP A 261 -6.06 -32.92 8.73
CA TRP A 261 -5.18 -32.96 7.58
C TRP A 261 -5.97 -32.75 6.29
N GLU A 262 -5.47 -31.89 5.42
CA GLU A 262 -6.06 -31.61 4.12
C GLU A 262 -4.96 -31.25 3.13
N GLU A 263 -5.19 -31.57 1.86
CA GLU A 263 -4.25 -31.27 0.79
C GLU A 263 -4.02 -29.76 0.65
N THR A 264 -2.79 -29.40 0.32
CA THR A 264 -2.35 -28.01 0.10
C THR A 264 -1.40 -28.02 -1.08
N ASP A 265 -1.67 -27.16 -2.06
CA ASP A 265 -0.87 -27.06 -3.29
C ASP A 265 0.21 -25.97 -3.19
N ASP A 266 -0.10 -24.85 -2.54
CA ASP A 266 0.78 -23.69 -2.44
C ASP A 266 0.58 -22.93 -1.11
N GLY A 267 1.70 -22.56 -0.47
CA GLY A 267 1.72 -21.78 0.78
C GLY A 267 2.44 -22.46 1.93
N LEU A 268 1.93 -22.28 3.15
CA LEU A 268 2.56 -22.74 4.39
C LEU A 268 1.67 -23.76 5.11
N VAL A 269 2.23 -24.92 5.45
CA VAL A 269 1.64 -25.91 6.35
C VAL A 269 2.39 -25.87 7.68
N VAL A 270 1.71 -25.50 8.76
CA VAL A 270 2.26 -25.51 10.12
C VAL A 270 1.74 -26.74 10.85
N ALA A 271 2.62 -27.68 11.18
CA ALA A 271 2.28 -28.96 11.77
C ALA A 271 2.94 -29.17 13.14
N GLY A 272 2.13 -29.60 14.11
CA GLY A 272 2.62 -30.04 15.41
C GLY A 272 3.24 -31.44 15.33
N LEU A 273 4.48 -31.61 15.80
CA LEU A 273 5.25 -32.86 15.68
C LEU A 273 4.49 -34.09 16.18
N SER A 274 3.91 -34.02 17.38
CA SER A 274 3.18 -35.14 18.00
C SER A 274 1.94 -35.55 17.19
N LYS A 275 1.21 -34.58 16.63
CA LYS A 275 0.01 -34.84 15.82
C LYS A 275 0.39 -35.43 14.47
N LEU A 276 1.41 -34.88 13.81
CA LEU A 276 1.93 -35.39 12.55
C LEU A 276 2.44 -36.83 12.67
N TRP A 277 3.19 -37.12 13.72
CA TRP A 277 3.62 -38.48 14.03
C TRP A 277 2.45 -39.44 14.23
N ALA A 278 1.44 -39.04 15.02
CA ALA A 278 0.26 -39.87 15.26
C ALA A 278 -0.55 -40.12 13.98
N HIS A 279 -0.61 -39.14 13.08
CA HIS A 279 -1.28 -39.24 11.79
C HIS A 279 -0.54 -40.19 10.84
N LEU A 280 0.77 -40.02 10.67
CA LEU A 280 1.61 -40.88 9.82
C LEU A 280 1.61 -42.36 10.24
N ARG A 281 1.50 -42.64 11.54
CA ARG A 281 1.37 -44.03 12.03
C ARG A 281 0.04 -44.67 11.65
N LYS A 282 -1.04 -43.89 11.57
CA LYS A 282 -2.37 -44.38 11.19
C LYS A 282 -2.51 -44.51 9.68
N GLU A 283 -1.97 -43.54 8.95
CA GLU A 283 -2.10 -43.43 7.50
C GLU A 283 -0.72 -43.14 6.87
N GLN A 284 0.00 -44.21 6.52
CA GLN A 284 1.36 -44.08 5.98
C GLN A 284 1.42 -43.36 4.62
N THR A 285 0.30 -43.31 3.90
CA THR A 285 0.17 -42.63 2.61
C THR A 285 -0.19 -41.16 2.72
N ALA A 286 -0.50 -40.64 3.92
CA ALA A 286 -1.02 -39.28 4.10
C ALA A 286 -0.10 -38.19 3.55
N MET A 287 1.22 -38.39 3.61
CA MET A 287 2.21 -37.45 3.08
C MET A 287 2.57 -37.69 1.61
N HIS A 288 2.09 -38.76 0.97
CA HIS A 288 2.53 -39.12 -0.39
C HIS A 288 2.21 -38.03 -1.43
N TRP A 289 1.09 -37.33 -1.25
CA TRP A 289 0.67 -36.24 -2.14
C TRP A 289 1.29 -34.89 -1.80
N LEU A 290 1.61 -34.66 -0.51
CA LEU A 290 2.19 -33.40 -0.05
C LEU A 290 3.71 -33.38 -0.25
N ALA A 291 4.41 -34.45 0.11
CA ALA A 291 5.87 -34.52 0.13
C ALA A 291 6.54 -34.10 -1.20
N PRO A 292 6.05 -34.50 -2.39
CA PRO A 292 6.61 -34.02 -3.67
C PRO A 292 6.47 -32.50 -3.88
N LYS A 293 5.52 -31.85 -3.21
CA LYS A 293 5.24 -30.42 -3.32
C LYS A 293 5.97 -29.60 -2.26
N VAL A 294 6.50 -30.23 -1.21
CA VAL A 294 7.21 -29.52 -0.13
C VAL A 294 8.57 -29.10 -0.65
N SER A 295 8.78 -27.81 -0.87
CA SER A 295 10.02 -27.24 -1.40
C SER A 295 10.97 -26.72 -0.30
N LEU A 296 10.46 -26.51 0.91
CA LEU A 296 11.24 -26.13 2.09
C LEU A 296 10.61 -26.71 3.35
N ILE A 297 11.42 -27.30 4.22
CA ILE A 297 11.06 -27.67 5.58
C ILE A 297 11.72 -26.69 6.55
N VAL A 298 10.95 -26.17 7.50
CA VAL A 298 11.47 -25.37 8.62
C VAL A 298 11.16 -26.12 9.92
N PHE A 299 12.19 -26.44 10.69
CA PHE A 299 12.06 -27.17 11.96
C PHE A 299 12.42 -26.24 13.11
N ASP A 300 11.42 -25.83 13.89
CA ASP A 300 11.62 -25.05 15.10
C ASP A 300 12.04 -25.95 16.27
N GLU A 301 12.95 -25.45 17.10
CA GLU A 301 13.70 -26.25 18.06
C GLU A 301 14.44 -27.43 17.41
N ALA A 302 15.30 -27.12 16.43
CA ALA A 302 16.03 -28.06 15.59
C ALA A 302 16.77 -29.18 16.35
N HIS A 303 17.14 -28.95 17.61
CA HIS A 303 17.74 -29.98 18.47
C HIS A 303 16.84 -31.22 18.64
N GLN A 304 15.53 -31.10 18.46
CA GLN A 304 14.59 -32.23 18.54
C GLN A 304 14.48 -33.03 17.24
N SER A 305 14.97 -32.50 16.12
CA SER A 305 14.80 -33.10 14.79
C SER A 305 15.51 -34.45 14.62
N VAL A 306 16.54 -34.71 15.43
CA VAL A 306 17.32 -35.97 15.41
C VAL A 306 16.62 -37.11 16.13
N ALA A 307 15.59 -36.83 16.94
CA ALA A 307 14.83 -37.87 17.61
C ALA A 307 14.15 -38.77 16.56
N PRO A 308 14.26 -40.11 16.64
CA PRO A 308 13.73 -41.03 15.62
C PRO A 308 12.27 -40.77 15.26
N THR A 309 11.45 -40.39 16.25
CA THR A 309 10.03 -40.07 16.12
C THR A 309 9.77 -38.85 15.24
N PHE A 310 10.63 -37.83 15.30
CA PHE A 310 10.45 -36.56 14.61
C PHE A 310 11.24 -36.43 13.33
N ARG A 311 12.22 -37.33 13.13
CA ARG A 311 12.98 -37.45 11.90
C ARG A 311 12.16 -38.05 10.76
N LEU A 312 11.22 -38.96 11.05
CA LEU A 312 10.46 -39.68 10.02
C LEU A 312 9.74 -38.74 9.01
N PRO A 313 8.97 -37.72 9.42
CA PRO A 313 8.33 -36.80 8.46
C PRO A 313 9.34 -36.08 7.57
N VAL A 314 10.49 -35.69 8.11
CA VAL A 314 11.57 -35.01 7.37
C VAL A 314 12.18 -35.97 6.35
N ASP A 315 12.54 -37.18 6.77
CA ASP A 315 13.10 -38.20 5.89
C ASP A 315 12.13 -38.58 4.77
N ILE A 316 10.82 -38.68 5.03
CA ILE A 316 9.80 -38.94 3.99
C ILE A 316 9.87 -37.85 2.90
N VAL A 317 9.86 -36.58 3.31
CA VAL A 317 9.89 -35.46 2.35
C VAL A 317 11.21 -35.43 1.58
N LEU A 318 12.35 -35.51 2.26
CA LEU A 318 13.66 -35.43 1.60
C LEU A 318 13.92 -36.61 0.66
N ASN A 319 13.37 -37.79 0.94
CA ASN A 319 13.46 -38.94 0.04
C ASN A 319 12.55 -38.81 -1.20
N MET A 320 11.36 -38.21 -1.04
CA MET A 320 10.39 -38.06 -2.13
C MET A 320 10.64 -36.80 -2.98
N ASN A 321 11.25 -35.77 -2.38
CA ASN A 321 11.66 -34.54 -3.04
C ASN A 321 13.12 -34.21 -2.65
N PRO A 322 14.11 -34.74 -3.38
CA PRO A 322 15.53 -34.48 -3.11
C PRO A 322 15.94 -33.00 -3.22
N ASP A 323 15.19 -32.20 -3.98
CA ASP A 323 15.41 -30.76 -4.13
C ASP A 323 14.84 -29.93 -2.96
N CYS A 324 14.15 -30.59 -2.02
CA CYS A 324 13.60 -29.94 -0.84
C CYS A 324 14.70 -29.39 0.07
N LYS A 325 14.59 -28.10 0.39
CA LYS A 325 15.51 -27.39 1.27
C LYS A 325 15.16 -27.66 2.74
N PHE A 326 16.15 -27.61 3.64
CA PHE A 326 15.91 -27.85 5.05
C PHE A 326 16.56 -26.82 5.97
N LEU A 327 15.73 -26.12 6.75
CA LEU A 327 16.15 -25.12 7.72
C LEU A 327 15.81 -25.57 9.14
N GLY A 328 16.80 -25.62 10.02
CA GLY A 328 16.61 -25.78 11.46
C GLY A 328 16.71 -24.43 12.17
N LEU A 329 15.83 -24.15 13.13
CA LEU A 329 15.90 -22.97 13.99
C LEU A 329 16.26 -23.41 15.42
N THR A 330 17.28 -22.80 16.03
CA THR A 330 17.61 -23.10 17.44
C THR A 330 18.16 -21.88 18.18
N ALA A 331 17.81 -21.79 19.47
CA ALA A 331 18.42 -20.85 20.41
C ALA A 331 19.71 -21.40 21.06
N THR A 332 19.83 -22.73 21.08
CA THR A 332 20.87 -23.47 21.80
C THR A 332 21.27 -24.67 20.95
N PRO A 333 22.34 -24.58 20.15
CA PRO A 333 22.93 -25.77 19.54
C PRO A 333 23.60 -26.55 20.68
N GLY A 334 23.20 -27.81 20.87
CA GLY A 334 23.68 -28.63 21.98
C GLY A 334 23.13 -28.21 23.33
N ARG A 335 21.99 -28.80 23.70
CA ARG A 335 21.43 -28.65 25.06
C ARG A 335 21.96 -29.69 26.04
N THR A 336 22.86 -30.56 25.60
CA THR A 336 23.45 -31.57 26.47
C THR A 336 24.94 -31.31 26.50
N TRP A 337 25.38 -30.48 27.46
CA TRP A 337 26.82 -30.40 27.82
C TRP A 337 27.38 -31.79 28.21
N ASP A 338 26.51 -32.79 28.37
CA ASP A 338 26.82 -34.18 28.71
C ASP A 338 26.78 -35.17 27.52
N ASP A 339 26.36 -34.79 26.29
CA ASP A 339 26.18 -35.76 25.18
C ASP A 339 26.71 -35.26 23.82
N ILE A 340 28.03 -35.41 23.62
CA ILE A 340 28.77 -35.08 22.40
C ILE A 340 28.21 -35.81 21.16
N ASP A 341 27.61 -36.99 21.38
CA ASP A 341 27.08 -37.83 20.30
C ASP A 341 25.82 -37.21 19.69
N GLU A 342 24.95 -36.59 20.49
CA GLU A 342 23.74 -35.92 20.00
C GLU A 342 24.07 -34.70 19.12
N ASP A 343 25.08 -33.92 19.51
CA ASP A 343 25.54 -32.76 18.75
C ASP A 343 26.16 -33.16 17.41
N MET A 344 26.90 -34.26 17.38
CA MET A 344 27.48 -34.78 16.15
C MET A 344 26.39 -35.31 15.21
N VAL A 345 25.37 -36.00 15.75
CA VAL A 345 24.22 -36.45 14.96
C VAL A 345 23.45 -35.26 14.38
N LEU A 346 23.23 -34.22 15.18
CA LEU A 346 22.56 -32.99 14.73
C LEU A 346 23.38 -32.29 13.64
N SER A 347 24.67 -32.08 13.87
CA SER A 347 25.55 -31.45 12.88
C SER A 347 25.55 -32.22 11.56
N ASN A 348 25.67 -33.55 11.61
CA ASN A 348 25.62 -34.40 10.42
C ASN A 348 24.26 -34.36 9.71
N PHE A 349 23.15 -34.26 10.45
CA PHE A 349 21.81 -34.18 9.85
C PHE A 349 21.61 -32.91 9.01
N TYR A 350 22.29 -31.82 9.39
CA TYR A 350 22.31 -30.54 8.71
C TYR A 350 23.63 -30.28 7.94
N ASN A 351 24.30 -31.33 7.46
CA ASN A 351 25.50 -31.25 6.61
C ASN A 351 26.68 -30.45 7.21
N ASN A 352 26.74 -30.31 8.54
CA ASN A 352 27.69 -29.46 9.26
C ASN A 352 27.59 -27.97 8.92
N GLU A 353 26.45 -27.55 8.37
CA GLU A 353 26.17 -26.16 8.03
C GLU A 353 25.42 -25.45 9.15
N LYS A 354 26.09 -24.47 9.75
CA LYS A 354 25.55 -23.67 10.85
C LYS A 354 25.78 -22.19 10.59
N VAL A 355 24.68 -21.45 10.46
CA VAL A 355 24.69 -20.00 10.43
C VAL A 355 24.50 -19.46 11.84
N THR A 356 25.47 -18.67 12.30
CA THR A 356 25.39 -17.95 13.58
C THR A 356 25.47 -16.45 13.34
N LEU A 357 25.08 -15.65 14.33
CA LEU A 357 25.22 -14.20 14.23
C LEU A 357 26.68 -13.80 14.47
N GLU A 358 27.46 -13.62 13.40
CA GLU A 358 28.80 -13.05 13.52
C GLU A 358 28.75 -11.53 13.42
N ILE A 359 29.12 -10.85 14.50
CA ILE A 359 29.22 -9.38 14.54
C ILE A 359 30.66 -8.98 14.88
N GLU A 360 31.26 -8.22 13.96
CA GLU A 360 32.58 -7.62 14.14
C GLU A 360 32.61 -6.75 15.41
N GLY A 361 33.61 -6.99 16.27
CA GLY A 361 33.80 -6.23 17.51
C GLY A 361 33.06 -6.77 18.74
N TYR A 362 32.30 -7.87 18.64
CA TYR A 362 31.63 -8.48 19.79
C TYR A 362 32.05 -9.94 19.97
N GLU A 363 32.32 -10.33 21.23
CA GLU A 363 32.70 -11.71 21.59
C GLU A 363 31.53 -12.69 21.46
N THR A 364 30.31 -12.25 21.76
CA THR A 364 29.11 -13.08 21.61
C THR A 364 27.95 -12.29 21.00
N PRO A 365 27.05 -12.97 20.26
CA PRO A 365 25.85 -12.33 19.71
C PRO A 365 24.96 -11.68 20.77
N ILE A 366 24.93 -12.25 21.98
CA ILE A 366 24.10 -11.76 23.08
C ILE A 366 24.59 -10.37 23.52
N HIS A 367 25.91 -10.17 23.65
CA HIS A 367 26.47 -8.88 24.00
C HIS A 367 26.10 -7.81 22.98
N TYR A 368 26.23 -8.10 21.68
CA TYR A 368 25.80 -7.21 20.61
C TYR A 368 24.31 -6.86 20.71
N LEU A 369 23.45 -7.86 20.87
CA LEU A 369 22.00 -7.65 20.91
C LEU A 369 21.56 -6.81 22.11
N VAL A 370 22.22 -6.96 23.27
CA VAL A 370 21.95 -6.14 24.46
C VAL A 370 22.47 -4.71 24.27
N ASP A 371 23.69 -4.54 23.74
CA ASP A 371 24.31 -3.23 23.57
C ASP A 371 23.56 -2.36 22.55
N GLN A 372 23.06 -2.97 21.47
CA GLN A 372 22.23 -2.29 20.46
C GLN A 372 20.76 -2.13 20.88
N GLY A 373 20.38 -2.57 22.09
CA GLY A 373 19.02 -2.42 22.61
C GLY A 373 17.97 -3.33 21.97
N TYR A 374 18.38 -4.38 21.25
CA TYR A 374 17.47 -5.42 20.73
C TYR A 374 17.01 -6.38 21.82
N LEU A 375 17.86 -6.63 22.82
CA LEU A 375 17.54 -7.42 24.02
C LEU A 375 17.64 -6.56 25.28
N SER A 376 16.78 -6.86 26.25
CA SER A 376 16.82 -6.22 27.56
C SER A 376 18.06 -6.62 28.35
N LYS A 377 18.61 -5.69 29.13
CA LYS A 377 19.69 -5.99 30.08
C LYS A 377 19.13 -6.76 31.28
N THR A 378 19.58 -8.00 31.47
CA THR A 378 19.15 -8.86 32.57
C THR A 378 20.05 -8.71 33.79
N LYS A 379 19.46 -8.62 34.99
CA LYS A 379 20.18 -8.73 36.27
C LYS A 379 19.90 -10.11 36.85
N PHE A 380 20.91 -10.98 36.85
CA PHE A 380 20.80 -12.30 37.47
C PHE A 380 21.17 -12.19 38.94
N GLU A 381 20.26 -12.58 39.82
CA GLU A 381 20.52 -12.74 41.25
C GLU A 381 20.39 -14.23 41.56
N ARG A 382 21.50 -14.84 42.00
CA ARG A 382 21.50 -16.22 42.46
C ARG A 382 20.87 -16.24 43.84
N LEU A 383 19.78 -16.98 43.99
CA LEU A 383 19.19 -17.24 45.28
C LEU A 383 19.91 -18.43 45.90
N ASP A 384 20.73 -18.16 46.91
CA ASP A 384 21.31 -19.22 47.72
C ASP A 384 20.23 -19.70 48.70
N TYR A 385 19.95 -21.00 48.65
CA TYR A 385 19.06 -21.67 49.58
C TYR A 385 19.87 -22.64 50.42
N ASP A 386 19.85 -22.48 51.74
CA ASP A 386 20.33 -23.51 52.65
C ASP A 386 19.34 -24.68 52.57
N GLU A 387 19.83 -25.88 52.24
CA GLU A 387 19.02 -27.10 52.28
C GLU A 387 18.21 -27.12 53.59
N ILE A 388 16.88 -27.09 53.48
CA ILE A 388 16.01 -27.28 54.64
C ILE A 388 16.44 -28.56 55.31
N GLY A 389 16.92 -28.42 56.56
CA GLY A 389 17.16 -29.54 57.44
C GLY A 389 15.94 -30.47 57.41
N THR A 390 16.22 -31.76 57.27
CA THR A 390 15.30 -32.90 57.40
C THR A 390 13.95 -32.51 57.98
N LEU A 391 12.90 -32.50 57.14
CA LEU A 391 11.53 -32.28 57.60
C LEU A 391 11.19 -33.34 58.66
N GLU A 392 11.15 -32.94 59.93
CA GLU A 392 10.62 -33.77 61.00
C GLU A 392 9.08 -33.72 60.97
N GLY A 393 8.47 -34.85 61.33
CA GLY A 393 7.09 -35.25 60.99
C GLY A 393 5.92 -34.42 61.55
N THR A 394 6.12 -33.16 61.91
CA THR A 394 5.05 -32.24 62.33
C THR A 394 4.56 -31.28 61.23
N ASP A 395 5.27 -31.15 60.11
CA ASP A 395 4.91 -30.19 59.04
C ASP A 395 3.87 -30.72 58.03
N PHE A 396 3.41 -31.97 58.16
CA PHE A 396 2.41 -32.55 57.26
C PHE A 396 0.95 -32.13 57.57
N SER A 397 0.69 -31.45 58.69
CA SER A 397 -0.68 -31.06 59.06
C SER A 397 -1.26 -29.93 58.21
N PHE A 398 -0.45 -29.21 57.42
CA PHE A 398 -0.91 -28.11 56.56
C PHE A 398 -1.27 -28.52 55.13
N MET A 399 -0.98 -29.76 54.70
CA MET A 399 -1.26 -30.20 53.33
C MET A 399 -2.60 -30.92 53.14
N GLU A 400 -3.30 -31.32 54.21
CA GLU A 400 -4.60 -31.99 54.11
C GLU A 400 -5.82 -31.05 54.09
N GLU A 401 -5.70 -29.78 54.51
CA GLU A 401 -6.85 -28.83 54.49
C GLU A 401 -7.08 -28.15 53.12
N GLY A 402 -6.29 -28.46 52.10
CA GLY A 402 -6.43 -27.90 50.74
C GLY A 402 -7.24 -28.75 49.75
N ARG A 403 -7.88 -29.84 50.20
CA ARG A 403 -8.76 -30.68 49.38
C ARG A 403 -10.17 -30.72 49.98
N GLU A 404 -10.92 -29.63 49.80
CA GLU A 404 -12.38 -29.67 49.62
C GLU A 404 -12.80 -28.81 48.43
#